data_AF-A0A6P7TDY5-F1
#
_entry.id   AF-A0A6P7TDY5-F1
#
_cell.length_a   1.000
_cell.length_b   1.000
_cell.length_c   1.000
_cell.angle_alpha   90.00
_cell.angle_beta   90.00
_cell.angle_gamma   90.00
#
_symmetry.space_group_name_H-M   'P 1'
#
loop_
_entity.id
_entity.type
_entity.pdbx_description
1 polymer ?
#
loop_
_entity_poly.entity_id
_entity_poly.type
_entity_poly.pdbx_seq_one_letter_code
_entity_poly.pdbx_strand_id
1 'polypeptide(L)'
;MEANVSKTGQEALVAPDEKPWQKKRRLARLAEFKGSQYPPFSIEPMPHERHRLDGKGMTDADRQLRKQWLLDQNLSPNEPRYVPEVHPRNVFKRIGSMPFEALYKVLKPIIGVKPALVVRRSSPWILGIYGTLCASYYFLKYQPNDWTKASGFYVRSIQPQYTMGMAKPFPEKEAADYYDKGFKSRQVLLNPKTSYIE
;
A
#
# COMPACT_ATOMS: atom_id res chain seq x y z
N MET A 1 -19.72 16.80 -48.33
CA MET A 1 -20.76 16.82 -47.29
C MET A 1 -20.70 15.46 -46.61
N GLU A 2 -20.01 15.40 -45.47
CA GLU A 2 -20.57 15.02 -44.16
C GLU A 2 -19.93 13.66 -43.78
N ALA A 3 -19.52 13.35 -42.56
CA ALA A 3 -19.68 14.01 -41.29
C ALA A 3 -18.46 13.72 -40.40
N ASN A 4 -17.91 14.75 -39.78
CA ASN A 4 -17.18 14.61 -38.53
C ASN A 4 -18.24 14.48 -37.43
N VAL A 5 -18.43 13.28 -36.90
CA VAL A 5 -19.15 13.07 -35.63
C VAL A 5 -18.11 12.56 -34.64
N SER A 6 -17.69 13.45 -33.77
CA SER A 6 -16.84 13.15 -32.62
C SER A 6 -17.56 12.14 -31.72
N LYS A 7 -17.20 10.87 -31.86
CA LYS A 7 -17.71 9.80 -31.02
C LYS A 7 -17.25 10.03 -29.58
N THR A 8 -18.22 10.25 -28.69
CA THR A 8 -17.98 10.26 -27.25
C THR A 8 -17.46 8.88 -26.82
N GLY A 9 -16.61 8.82 -25.77
CA GLY A 9 -15.88 7.62 -25.34
C GLY A 9 -16.72 6.38 -24.99
N GLN A 10 -18.04 6.45 -25.05
CA GLN A 10 -18.94 5.32 -24.87
C GLN A 10 -19.10 4.46 -26.14
N GLU A 11 -18.94 5.03 -27.34
CA GLU A 11 -19.06 4.28 -28.59
C GLU A 11 -17.85 3.37 -28.86
N ALA A 12 -16.68 3.69 -28.30
CA ALA A 12 -15.44 2.92 -28.47
C ALA A 12 -15.46 1.54 -27.79
N LEU A 13 -16.44 1.25 -26.93
CA LEU A 13 -16.64 -0.06 -26.29
C LEU A 13 -17.60 -0.97 -27.05
N VAL A 14 -18.11 -0.55 -28.22
CA VAL A 14 -19.01 -1.34 -29.04
C VAL A 14 -18.16 -2.21 -29.97
N ALA A 15 -18.16 -3.53 -29.73
CA ALA A 15 -17.50 -4.47 -30.64
C ALA A 15 -18.12 -4.35 -32.04
N PRO A 16 -17.31 -4.22 -33.11
CA PRO A 16 -17.80 -3.89 -34.45
C PRO A 16 -18.76 -4.94 -35.06
N ASP A 17 -18.76 -6.19 -34.57
CA ASP A 17 -19.48 -7.32 -35.16
C ASP A 17 -20.56 -7.97 -34.23
N GLU A 18 -21.13 -7.23 -33.29
CA GLU A 18 -22.06 -7.81 -32.30
C GLU A 18 -23.42 -8.21 -32.92
N LYS A 19 -23.79 -9.50 -32.83
CA LYS A 19 -25.08 -10.01 -33.32
C LYS A 19 -26.26 -9.42 -32.52
N PRO A 20 -27.46 -9.22 -33.11
CA PRO A 20 -28.59 -8.57 -32.41
C PRO A 20 -28.99 -9.22 -31.07
N TRP A 21 -28.88 -10.54 -30.94
CA TRP A 21 -29.18 -11.26 -29.71
C TRP A 21 -28.11 -11.06 -28.62
N GLN A 22 -26.84 -10.90 -29.00
CA GLN A 22 -25.74 -10.60 -28.07
C GLN A 22 -25.93 -9.21 -27.48
N LYS A 23 -26.28 -8.23 -28.33
CA LYS A 23 -26.62 -6.87 -27.91
C LYS A 23 -27.78 -6.86 -26.91
N LYS A 24 -28.87 -7.59 -27.19
CA LYS A 24 -30.01 -7.73 -26.26
C LYS A 24 -29.59 -8.32 -24.91
N ARG A 25 -28.81 -9.40 -24.92
CA ARG A 25 -28.33 -10.06 -23.70
C ARG A 25 -27.37 -9.16 -22.89
N ARG A 26 -26.51 -8.40 -23.56
CA ARG A 26 -25.62 -7.41 -22.93
C ARG A 26 -26.42 -6.28 -22.30
N LEU A 27 -27.39 -5.71 -23.02
CA LEU A 27 -28.26 -4.65 -22.50
C LEU A 27 -29.10 -5.15 -21.30
N ALA A 28 -29.61 -6.38 -21.34
CA ALA A 28 -30.31 -6.99 -20.21
C ALA A 28 -29.40 -7.12 -18.98
N ARG A 29 -28.18 -7.64 -19.16
CA ARG A 29 -27.19 -7.75 -18.07
C ARG A 29 -26.80 -6.38 -17.51
N LEU A 30 -26.63 -5.38 -18.37
CA LEU A 30 -26.35 -4.01 -17.92
C LEU A 30 -27.54 -3.43 -17.16
N ALA A 31 -28.78 -3.74 -17.55
CA ALA A 31 -29.97 -3.34 -16.81
C ALA A 31 -30.05 -4.03 -15.44
N GLU A 32 -29.70 -5.32 -15.35
CA GLU A 32 -29.58 -6.04 -14.08
C GLU A 32 -28.51 -5.41 -13.18
N PHE A 33 -27.33 -5.11 -13.72
CA PHE A 33 -26.24 -4.48 -12.96
C PHE A 33 -26.49 -3.02 -12.61
N LYS A 34 -27.29 -2.30 -13.41
CA LYS A 34 -27.71 -0.92 -13.12
C LYS A 34 -28.60 -0.86 -11.88
N GLY A 35 -29.21 -1.98 -11.48
CA GLY A 35 -30.07 -2.06 -10.31
C GLY A 35 -31.37 -1.26 -10.46
N SER A 36 -32.11 -1.09 -9.36
CA SER A 36 -33.29 -0.23 -9.34
C SER A 36 -32.91 1.23 -9.45
N GLN A 37 -33.70 2.02 -10.19
CA GLN A 37 -33.56 3.49 -10.21
C GLN A 37 -33.82 4.13 -8.84
N TYR A 38 -34.58 3.44 -7.99
CA TYR A 38 -34.90 3.89 -6.64
C TYR A 38 -33.73 3.66 -5.68
N PRO A 39 -33.55 4.56 -4.70
CA PRO A 39 -32.60 4.32 -3.62
C PRO A 39 -32.96 3.02 -2.90
N PRO A 40 -31.96 2.29 -2.36
CA PRO A 40 -32.23 1.08 -1.60
C PRO A 40 -33.17 1.43 -0.45
N PHE A 41 -34.31 0.75 -0.37
CA PHE A 41 -35.21 0.90 0.76
C PHE A 41 -34.68 0.05 1.93
N SER A 42 -34.77 0.57 3.15
CA SER A 42 -34.45 -0.23 4.33
C SER A 42 -35.50 -1.32 4.49
N ILE A 43 -35.05 -2.57 4.59
CA ILE A 43 -35.90 -3.72 4.88
C ILE A 43 -36.21 -3.78 6.39
N GLU A 44 -35.47 -3.03 7.22
CA GLU A 44 -35.70 -2.96 8.66
C GLU A 44 -37.06 -2.34 8.97
N PRO A 45 -37.99 -3.08 9.61
CA PRO A 45 -39.26 -2.51 10.03
C PRO A 45 -39.03 -1.55 11.21
N MET A 46 -39.51 -0.31 11.06
CA MET A 46 -39.41 0.78 12.05
C MET A 46 -37.99 1.00 12.57
N PRO A 47 -37.06 1.52 11.74
CA PRO A 47 -35.66 1.70 12.14
C PRO A 47 -35.49 2.75 13.24
N HIS A 48 -36.33 3.79 13.25
CA HIS A 48 -36.25 4.87 14.23
C HIS A 48 -37.10 4.60 15.48
N GLU A 49 -36.54 4.92 16.65
CA GLU A 49 -37.18 4.73 17.96
C GLU A 49 -38.50 5.48 18.10
N ARG A 50 -38.62 6.67 17.48
CA ARG A 50 -39.86 7.45 17.51
C ARG A 50 -41.04 6.69 16.94
N HIS A 51 -40.87 5.96 15.84
CA HIS A 51 -41.95 5.14 15.26
C HIS A 51 -42.37 3.98 16.18
N ARG A 52 -41.52 3.59 17.14
CA ARG A 52 -41.81 2.53 18.12
C ARG A 52 -42.49 3.08 19.38
N LEU A 53 -42.18 4.33 19.75
CA LEU A 53 -42.54 4.95 21.03
C LEU A 53 -43.62 6.04 20.93
N ASP A 54 -43.95 6.53 19.74
CA ASP A 54 -44.96 7.56 19.53
C ASP A 54 -46.38 7.09 19.93
N GLY A 55 -47.29 7.99 20.27
CA GLY A 55 -48.42 7.77 21.18
C GLY A 55 -49.36 6.57 20.94
N LYS A 56 -49.52 6.08 19.71
CA LYS A 56 -50.30 4.82 19.44
C LYS A 56 -49.47 3.55 19.67
N GLY A 57 -48.18 3.70 19.88
CA GLY A 57 -47.19 2.64 20.01
C GLY A 57 -47.07 1.78 18.76
N MET A 58 -46.39 0.66 18.94
CA MET A 58 -46.26 -0.39 17.94
C MET A 58 -47.51 -1.25 17.90
N THR A 59 -48.11 -1.46 16.73
CA THR A 59 -49.24 -2.40 16.59
C THR A 59 -48.77 -3.84 16.82
N ASP A 60 -49.69 -4.78 17.05
CA ASP A 60 -49.33 -6.20 17.23
C ASP A 60 -48.67 -6.79 15.98
N ALA A 61 -49.13 -6.37 14.79
CA ALA A 61 -48.53 -6.76 13.51
C ALA A 61 -47.10 -6.23 13.39
N ASP A 62 -46.90 -4.96 13.74
CA ASP A 62 -45.59 -4.33 13.74
C ASP A 62 -44.62 -5.07 14.68
N ARG A 63 -45.07 -5.43 15.89
CA ARG A 63 -44.29 -6.20 16.87
C ARG A 63 -43.85 -7.56 16.33
N GLN A 64 -44.75 -8.26 15.62
CA GLN A 64 -44.43 -9.53 14.98
C GLN A 64 -43.37 -9.37 13.89
N LEU A 65 -43.50 -8.35 13.02
CA LEU A 65 -42.50 -8.06 11.99
C LEU A 65 -41.13 -7.75 12.57
N ARG A 66 -41.08 -6.95 13.64
CA ARG A 66 -39.81 -6.65 14.32
C ARG A 66 -39.21 -7.88 15.00
N LYS A 67 -40.04 -8.71 15.63
CA LYS A 67 -39.59 -9.97 16.23
C LYS A 67 -38.99 -10.89 15.17
N GLN A 68 -39.63 -11.01 14.01
CA GLN A 68 -39.10 -11.76 12.87
C GLN A 68 -37.76 -11.18 12.40
N TRP A 69 -37.69 -9.86 12.15
CA TRP A 69 -36.45 -9.22 11.71
C TRP A 69 -35.29 -9.44 12.70
N LEU A 70 -35.55 -9.38 14.01
CA LEU A 70 -34.55 -9.66 15.05
C LEU A 70 -34.10 -11.12 15.04
N LEU A 71 -35.01 -12.07 14.77
CA LEU A 71 -34.66 -13.47 14.62
C LEU A 71 -33.83 -13.72 13.36
N ASP A 72 -34.13 -13.01 12.28
CA ASP A 72 -33.39 -13.10 11.01
C ASP A 72 -31.96 -12.56 11.13
N GLN A 73 -31.65 -11.73 12.14
CA GLN A 73 -30.27 -11.31 12.44
C GLN A 73 -29.43 -12.42 13.07
N ASN A 74 -30.05 -13.50 13.57
CA ASN A 74 -29.29 -14.62 14.11
C ASN A 74 -28.63 -15.40 12.97
N LEU A 75 -27.31 -15.34 12.92
CA LEU A 75 -26.53 -16.15 11.99
C LEU A 75 -26.71 -17.64 12.25
N SER A 76 -26.61 -18.44 11.19
CA SER A 76 -26.61 -19.89 11.31
C SER A 76 -25.39 -20.35 12.12
N PRO A 77 -25.47 -21.44 12.90
CA PRO A 77 -24.33 -21.94 13.67
C PRO A 77 -23.11 -22.33 12.81
N ASN A 78 -23.34 -22.55 11.51
CA ASN A 78 -22.30 -22.88 10.54
C ASN A 78 -21.55 -21.64 10.01
N GLU A 79 -22.06 -20.45 10.30
CA GLU A 79 -21.42 -19.18 9.95
C GLU A 79 -20.72 -18.60 11.18
N PRO A 80 -19.51 -18.02 11.02
CA PRO A 80 -18.79 -17.74 9.78
C PRO A 80 -17.97 -18.92 9.26
N ARG A 81 -18.17 -19.30 7.99
CA ARG A 81 -17.38 -20.34 7.33
C ARG A 81 -16.16 -19.74 6.64
N TYR A 82 -14.96 -20.05 7.12
CA TYR A 82 -13.73 -19.67 6.43
C TYR A 82 -13.50 -20.59 5.23
N VAL A 83 -13.69 -20.06 4.02
CA VAL A 83 -13.41 -20.77 2.76
C VAL A 83 -12.09 -20.23 2.18
N PRO A 84 -10.99 -21.01 2.21
CA PRO A 84 -9.69 -20.56 1.71
C PRO A 84 -9.69 -20.17 0.23
N GLU A 85 -10.60 -20.75 -0.55
CA GLU A 85 -10.73 -20.54 -2.00
C GLU A 85 -11.31 -19.18 -2.36
N VAL A 86 -12.13 -18.59 -1.49
CA VAL A 86 -12.75 -17.27 -1.71
C VAL A 86 -11.71 -16.14 -1.60
N HIS A 87 -10.63 -16.37 -0.85
CA HIS A 87 -9.55 -15.41 -0.66
C HIS A 87 -8.18 -16.04 -1.02
N PRO A 88 -7.95 -16.31 -2.31
CA PRO A 88 -6.71 -16.95 -2.74
C PRO A 88 -5.51 -16.04 -2.46
N ARG A 89 -4.59 -16.53 -1.64
CA ARG A 89 -3.34 -15.82 -1.32
C ARG A 89 -2.21 -16.29 -2.23
N ASN A 90 -1.49 -15.35 -2.85
CA ASN A 90 -0.30 -15.64 -3.69
C ASN A 90 0.73 -16.51 -2.95
N VAL A 91 1.39 -17.44 -3.66
CA VAL A 91 2.37 -18.38 -3.09
C VAL A 91 3.50 -17.65 -2.35
N PHE A 92 4.09 -16.62 -2.96
CA PHE A 92 5.12 -15.80 -2.30
C PHE A 92 4.64 -15.15 -1.01
N LYS A 93 3.38 -14.68 -0.98
CA LYS A 93 2.79 -14.11 0.23
C LYS A 93 2.54 -15.17 1.30
N ARG A 94 2.33 -16.44 0.94
CA ARG A 94 2.21 -17.55 1.88
C ARG A 94 3.58 -17.87 2.50
N ILE A 95 4.59 -18.10 1.65
CA ILE A 95 5.95 -18.44 2.07
C ILE A 95 6.55 -17.32 2.94
N GLY A 96 6.49 -16.07 2.47
CA GLY A 96 7.01 -14.93 3.23
C GLY A 96 6.28 -14.68 4.55
N SER A 97 5.00 -15.10 4.67
CA SER A 97 4.25 -14.99 5.92
C SER A 97 4.47 -16.16 6.88
N MET A 98 4.98 -17.30 6.40
CA MET A 98 5.16 -18.53 7.17
C MET A 98 5.94 -18.35 8.49
N PRO A 99 7.11 -17.67 8.54
CA PRO A 99 7.84 -17.52 9.79
C PRO A 99 7.06 -16.68 10.82
N PHE A 100 6.38 -15.62 10.37
CA PHE A 100 5.59 -14.76 11.24
C PHE A 100 4.30 -15.42 11.72
N GLU A 101 3.72 -16.33 10.93
CA GLU A 101 2.61 -17.19 11.33
C GLU A 101 3.02 -18.19 12.40
N ALA A 102 4.20 -18.80 12.27
CA ALA A 102 4.75 -19.70 13.29
C ALA A 102 4.98 -18.94 14.61
N LEU A 103 5.60 -17.76 14.53
CA LEU A 103 5.78 -16.88 15.69
C LEU A 103 4.45 -16.50 16.35
N TYR A 104 3.45 -16.13 15.56
CA TYR A 104 2.10 -15.84 16.06
C TYR A 104 1.48 -17.03 16.79
N LYS A 105 1.59 -18.24 16.25
CA LYS A 105 1.05 -19.45 16.88
C LYS A 105 1.68 -19.75 18.24
N VAL A 106 2.98 -19.50 18.39
CA VAL A 106 3.70 -19.67 19.66
C VAL A 106 3.34 -18.57 20.67
N LEU A 107 3.24 -17.31 20.23
CA LEU A 107 2.92 -16.18 21.13
C LEU A 107 1.46 -16.12 21.55
N LYS A 108 0.53 -16.58 20.70
CA LYS A 108 -0.92 -16.53 20.95
C LYS A 108 -1.33 -17.08 22.32
N PRO A 109 -0.87 -18.27 22.77
CA PRO A 109 -1.23 -18.79 24.10
C PRO A 109 -0.55 -18.03 25.26
N ILE A 110 0.57 -17.35 25.03
CA ILE A 110 1.36 -16.70 26.09
C ILE A 110 0.82 -15.30 26.39
N ILE A 111 0.61 -14.49 25.35
CA ILE A 111 0.29 -13.05 25.49
C ILE A 111 -1.17 -12.76 25.13
N GLY A 112 -1.87 -13.71 24.49
CA GLY A 112 -3.24 -13.57 24.02
C GLY A 112 -3.35 -13.08 22.57
N VAL A 113 -4.56 -13.12 22.03
CA VAL A 113 -4.84 -12.97 20.58
C VAL A 113 -4.48 -11.57 20.05
N LYS A 114 -4.96 -10.51 20.74
CA LYS A 114 -4.78 -9.12 20.30
C LYS A 114 -3.30 -8.70 20.24
N PRO A 115 -2.49 -8.85 21.31
CA PRO A 115 -1.09 -8.46 21.26
C PRO A 115 -0.26 -9.35 20.32
N ALA A 116 -0.55 -10.65 20.24
CA ALA A 116 0.13 -11.53 19.29
C ALA A 116 -0.11 -11.09 17.83
N LEU A 117 -1.30 -10.60 17.49
CA LEU A 117 -1.61 -10.08 16.16
C LEU A 117 -0.80 -8.82 15.83
N VAL A 118 -0.62 -7.92 16.81
CA VAL A 118 0.20 -6.72 16.66
C VAL A 118 1.65 -7.10 16.38
N VAL A 119 2.22 -8.03 17.16
CA VAL A 119 3.59 -8.51 16.97
C VAL A 119 3.78 -9.10 15.57
N ARG A 120 2.86 -9.98 15.15
CA ARG A 120 2.89 -10.58 13.81
C ARG A 120 2.89 -9.51 12.70
N ARG A 121 2.11 -8.45 12.87
CA ARG A 121 1.97 -7.38 11.87
C ARG A 121 3.20 -6.47 11.81
N SER A 122 3.80 -6.15 12.96
CA SER A 122 4.95 -5.25 13.05
C SER A 122 6.29 -5.93 12.76
N SER A 123 6.42 -7.22 13.08
CA SER A 123 7.66 -7.99 12.90
C SER A 123 8.33 -7.88 11.51
N PRO A 124 7.61 -8.07 10.38
CA PRO A 124 8.24 -7.94 9.05
C PRO A 124 8.73 -6.51 8.77
N TRP A 125 8.03 -5.49 9.28
CA TRP A 125 8.44 -4.10 9.11
C TRP A 125 9.70 -3.79 9.90
N ILE A 126 9.76 -4.23 11.16
CA ILE A 126 10.93 -4.02 12.01
C ILE A 126 12.16 -4.70 11.40
N LEU A 127 12.04 -5.97 10.99
CA LEU A 127 13.13 -6.71 10.34
C LEU A 127 13.53 -6.09 9.00
N GLY A 128 12.56 -5.66 8.19
CA GLY A 128 12.81 -5.01 6.91
C GLY A 128 13.56 -3.68 7.07
N ILE A 129 13.14 -2.84 8.02
CA ILE A 129 13.80 -1.56 8.32
C ILE A 129 15.21 -1.81 8.84
N TYR A 130 15.37 -2.72 9.80
CA TYR A 130 16.67 -3.06 10.37
C TYR A 130 17.64 -3.59 9.29
N GLY A 131 17.20 -4.55 8.48
CA GLY A 131 18.01 -5.09 7.39
C GLY A 131 18.40 -4.03 6.36
N THR A 132 17.48 -3.12 6.02
CA THR A 132 17.74 -2.01 5.09
C THR A 132 18.76 -1.04 5.66
N LEU A 133 18.68 -0.69 6.95
CA LEU A 133 19.65 0.19 7.62
C LEU A 133 21.04 -0.43 7.70
N CYS A 134 21.14 -1.72 8.04
CA CYS A 134 22.43 -2.42 8.07
C CYS A 134 23.04 -2.51 6.67
N ALA A 135 22.24 -2.85 5.66
CA ALA A 135 22.69 -2.91 4.27
C ALA A 135 23.15 -1.53 3.78
N SER A 136 22.35 -0.47 4.01
CA SER A 136 22.72 0.89 3.60
C SER A 136 23.99 1.36 4.28
N TYR A 137 24.14 1.12 5.59
CA TYR A 137 25.38 1.44 6.31
C TYR A 137 26.58 0.71 5.72
N TYR A 138 26.45 -0.59 5.43
CA TYR A 138 27.51 -1.38 4.83
C TYR A 138 27.91 -0.84 3.45
N PHE A 139 26.92 -0.57 2.58
CA PHE A 139 27.18 -0.01 1.25
C PHE A 139 27.82 1.38 1.32
N LEU A 140 27.36 2.27 2.21
CA LEU A 140 27.94 3.60 2.39
C LEU A 140 29.40 3.52 2.90
N LYS A 141 29.71 2.55 3.77
CA LYS A 141 31.05 2.41 4.36
C LYS A 141 32.07 1.80 3.42
N TYR A 142 31.70 0.77 2.65
CA TYR A 142 32.66 -0.01 1.86
C TYR A 142 32.60 0.24 0.36
N GLN A 143 31.60 0.99 -0.13
CA GLN A 143 31.48 1.39 -1.54
C GLN A 143 31.44 2.92 -1.71
N PRO A 144 32.45 3.66 -1.20
CA PRO A 144 32.55 5.09 -1.49
C PRO A 144 32.87 5.32 -2.98
N ASN A 145 32.29 6.39 -3.53
CA ASN A 145 32.56 6.85 -4.89
C ASN A 145 33.79 7.76 -4.89
N ASP A 146 34.95 7.16 -5.13
CA ASP A 146 36.21 7.86 -5.33
C ASP A 146 36.39 8.25 -6.80
N TRP A 147 37.32 9.18 -7.08
CA TRP A 147 37.64 9.61 -8.45
C TRP A 147 38.06 8.48 -9.40
N THR A 148 38.52 7.34 -8.86
CA THR A 148 38.95 6.16 -9.64
C THR A 148 37.79 5.27 -10.10
N LYS A 149 36.59 5.44 -9.51
CA LYS A 149 35.44 4.55 -9.75
C LYS A 149 34.25 5.35 -10.27
N ALA A 150 33.56 4.79 -11.26
CA ALA A 150 32.32 5.37 -11.76
C ALA A 150 31.11 5.08 -10.84
N SER A 151 31.11 3.93 -10.17
CA SER A 151 30.03 3.45 -9.31
C SER A 151 30.28 3.68 -7.84
N GLY A 152 29.22 3.87 -7.06
CA GLY A 152 29.28 3.96 -5.60
C GLY A 152 28.51 5.16 -5.08
N PHE A 153 28.35 5.21 -3.76
CA PHE A 153 27.69 6.34 -3.11
C PHE A 153 28.69 7.46 -2.89
N TYR A 154 28.33 8.65 -3.37
CA TYR A 154 29.11 9.85 -3.14
C TYR A 154 28.51 10.64 -1.98
N VAL A 155 29.14 10.54 -0.81
CA VAL A 155 28.67 11.17 0.42
C VAL A 155 29.37 12.52 0.59
N ARG A 156 28.58 13.60 0.67
CA ARG A 156 29.06 14.92 1.08
C ARG A 156 28.41 15.30 2.39
N SER A 157 29.22 15.79 3.33
CA SER A 157 28.70 16.52 4.48
C SER A 157 28.27 17.91 4.02
N ILE A 158 27.05 18.30 4.38
CA ILE A 158 26.60 19.69 4.26
C ILE A 158 27.41 20.53 5.24
N GLN A 159 27.68 21.79 4.89
CA GLN A 159 28.33 22.72 5.81
C GLN A 159 27.42 22.95 7.03
N PRO A 160 27.93 22.84 8.27
CA PRO A 160 27.14 23.17 9.44
C PRO A 160 26.84 24.67 9.44
N GLN A 161 25.66 25.02 9.95
CA GLN A 161 25.30 26.42 10.15
C GLN A 161 26.18 27.03 11.24
N TYR A 162 26.71 28.23 11.00
CA TYR A 162 27.42 29.02 11.99
C TYR A 162 26.84 30.44 11.99
N THR A 163 26.88 31.09 13.16
CA THR A 163 26.31 32.43 13.34
C THR A 163 27.37 33.51 13.12
N MET A 164 26.91 34.74 12.91
CA MET A 164 27.78 35.91 12.79
C MET A 164 28.59 36.09 14.08
N GLY A 165 29.93 36.19 13.97
CA GLY A 165 30.85 36.33 15.11
C GLY A 165 31.56 35.04 15.54
N MET A 166 31.15 33.87 15.05
CA MET A 166 31.94 32.65 15.22
C MET A 166 33.00 32.53 14.12
N ALA A 167 34.17 31.99 14.45
CA ALA A 167 35.18 31.65 13.46
C ALA A 167 34.60 30.61 12.48
N LYS A 168 34.88 30.78 11.18
CA LYS A 168 34.45 29.82 10.16
C LYS A 168 35.08 28.46 10.48
N PRO A 169 34.28 27.40 10.67
CA PRO A 169 34.82 26.09 11.08
C PRO A 169 35.61 25.38 9.97
N PHE A 170 35.55 25.86 8.72
CA PHE A 170 36.22 25.27 7.57
C PHE A 170 36.84 26.33 6.66
N PRO A 171 37.93 25.99 5.96
CA PRO A 171 38.52 26.87 4.95
C PRO A 171 37.58 27.07 3.76
N GLU A 172 37.72 28.21 3.09
CA GLU A 172 37.01 28.48 1.83
C GLU A 172 37.51 27.52 0.75
N LYS A 173 36.56 26.92 0.01
CA LYS A 173 36.83 25.94 -1.05
C LYS A 173 36.65 26.60 -2.40
N GLU A 174 37.52 26.26 -3.35
CA GLU A 174 37.37 26.71 -4.73
C GLU A 174 36.19 26.01 -5.41
N ALA A 175 35.65 26.59 -6.49
CA ALA A 175 34.54 26.00 -7.24
C ALA A 175 34.85 24.57 -7.75
N ALA A 176 36.12 24.30 -8.11
CA ALA A 176 36.57 22.99 -8.55
C ALA A 176 36.63 21.94 -7.42
N ASP A 177 36.82 22.36 -6.16
CA ASP A 177 36.96 21.45 -5.02
C ASP A 177 35.66 20.76 -4.64
N TYR A 178 34.52 21.32 -5.04
CA TYR A 178 33.24 20.74 -4.70
C TYR A 178 33.14 19.31 -5.26
N TYR A 179 33.53 19.06 -6.52
CA TYR A 179 33.45 17.74 -7.18
C TYR A 179 34.79 16.99 -7.27
N ASP A 180 35.73 17.23 -6.36
CA ASP A 180 37.07 16.64 -6.45
C ASP A 180 37.11 15.11 -6.21
N LYS A 181 36.16 14.55 -5.44
CA LYS A 181 36.13 13.11 -5.06
C LYS A 181 37.48 12.55 -4.56
N GLY A 182 38.29 13.38 -3.89
CA GLY A 182 39.62 13.01 -3.42
C GLY A 182 40.69 12.92 -4.51
N PHE A 183 40.45 13.50 -5.69
CA PHE A 183 41.42 13.53 -6.78
C PHE A 183 42.63 14.39 -6.41
N LYS A 184 42.48 15.58 -5.82
CA LYS A 184 43.61 16.41 -5.38
C LYS A 184 44.45 15.75 -4.27
N SER A 185 43.84 14.95 -3.41
CA SER A 185 44.51 14.26 -2.30
C SER A 185 45.22 12.96 -2.70
N ARG A 186 45.18 12.57 -3.99
CA ARG A 186 45.82 11.34 -4.47
C ARG A 186 47.35 11.48 -4.43
N GLN A 187 48.07 10.40 -4.14
CA GLN A 187 49.53 10.36 -4.32
C GLN A 187 49.95 9.83 -5.70
N VAL A 188 49.04 9.11 -6.37
CA VAL A 188 49.25 8.52 -7.69
C VAL A 188 49.14 9.60 -8.77
N LEU A 189 50.05 9.62 -9.75
CA LEU A 189 50.11 10.63 -10.84
C LEU A 189 50.55 12.05 -10.42
N LEU A 190 50.93 12.28 -9.15
CA LEU A 190 51.56 13.54 -8.74
C LEU A 190 53.10 13.51 -8.91
N ASN A 191 53.70 12.32 -8.81
CA ASN A 191 55.14 12.14 -8.99
C ASN A 191 55.47 11.78 -10.44
N PRO A 192 56.41 12.46 -11.10
CA PRO A 192 56.82 12.15 -12.47
C PRO A 192 57.47 10.76 -12.62
N LYS A 193 57.89 10.14 -11.51
CA LYS A 193 58.46 8.78 -11.48
C LYS A 193 57.41 7.67 -11.59
N THR A 194 56.15 7.95 -11.27
CA THR A 194 55.05 6.97 -11.31
C THR A 194 54.10 7.16 -12.50
N SER A 195 54.32 8.18 -13.33
CA SER A 195 53.49 8.49 -14.51
C SER A 195 53.84 7.70 -15.77
N TYR A 196 54.95 6.94 -15.76
CA TYR A 196 55.37 6.11 -16.88
C TYR A 196 55.41 4.64 -16.44
N ILE A 197 54.35 3.91 -16.76
CA ILE A 197 54.37 2.46 -16.89
C ILE A 197 53.95 2.21 -18.33
N GLU A 198 54.92 1.87 -19.19
CA GLU A 198 54.69 1.37 -20.55
C GLU A 198 54.02 -0.01 -20.50
#